data_AF-A0A2A9KHP8-F1
#
_entry.id   AF-A0A2A9KHP8-F1
#
_cell.length_a   1.000
_cell.length_b   1.000
_cell.length_c   1.000
_cell.angle_alpha   90.00
_cell.angle_beta   90.00
_cell.angle_gamma   90.00
#
_symmetry.space_group_name_H-M   'P 1'
#
loop_
_entity.id
_entity.type
_entity.pdbx_description
1 polymer ?
#
loop_
_entity_poly.entity_id
_entity_poly.type
_entity_poly.pdbx_seq_one_letter_code
_entity_poly.pdbx_strand_id
1 'polypeptide(L)'
;MHPTAALLALHGCQFYSFEGGALHAALARAPERNLSGLFYLSYRGDWERQTVLIPERYHRCDWSDIPDRKWDVIRPDLLHRFIESITA
;
A
#
# COMPACT_ATOMS: atom_id res chain seq x y z
N MET A 1 13.80 -5.07 -6.62
CA MET A 1 12.78 -4.26 -5.92
C MET A 1 12.32 -3.19 -6.90
N HIS A 2 11.01 -3.09 -7.15
CA HIS A 2 10.44 -2.14 -8.11
C HIS A 2 10.66 -0.67 -7.71
N PRO A 3 10.83 0.29 -8.64
CA PRO A 3 11.05 1.71 -8.30
C PRO A 3 9.97 2.31 -7.40
N THR A 4 8.69 2.04 -7.68
CA THR A 4 7.57 2.54 -6.83
C THR A 4 7.59 1.95 -5.42
N ALA A 5 7.96 0.67 -5.29
CA ALA A 5 8.12 0.04 -3.98
C ALA A 5 9.27 0.67 -3.19
N ALA A 6 10.40 0.91 -3.85
CA ALA A 6 11.55 1.58 -3.25
C ALA A 6 11.22 3.02 -2.82
N LEU A 7 10.49 3.77 -3.66
CA LEU A 7 10.04 5.12 -3.33
C LEU A 7 9.17 5.13 -2.07
N LEU A 8 8.14 4.28 -2.02
CA LEU A 8 7.26 4.18 -0.85
C LEU A 8 8.05 3.82 0.42
N ALA A 9 8.97 2.85 0.32
CA ALA A 9 9.84 2.46 1.44
C ALA A 9 10.73 3.61 1.93
N LEU A 10 11.30 4.42 1.02
CA LEU A 10 12.09 5.61 1.36
C LEU A 10 11.26 6.69 2.07
N HIS A 11 9.97 6.78 1.76
CA HIS A 11 9.01 7.64 2.47
C HIS A 11 8.44 7.00 3.74
N GLY A 12 9.08 5.95 4.27
CA GLY A 12 8.73 5.33 5.55
C GLY A 12 7.50 4.42 5.49
N CYS A 13 7.04 4.05 4.30
CA CYS A 13 5.97 3.08 4.18
C CYS A 13 6.47 1.66 4.51
N GLN A 14 5.57 0.89 5.10
CA GLN A 14 5.66 -0.55 5.24
C GLN A 14 4.52 -1.20 4.44
N PHE A 15 4.82 -2.36 3.90
CA PHE A 15 3.89 -3.13 3.10
C PHE A 15 3.22 -4.25 3.91
N TYR A 16 1.92 -4.45 3.67
CA TYR A 16 1.04 -5.36 4.38
C TYR A 16 0.13 -6.13 3.43
N SER A 17 -0.18 -7.38 3.77
CA SER A 17 -1.25 -8.16 3.16
C SER A 17 -2.44 -8.24 4.12
N PHE A 18 -3.64 -8.19 3.57
CA PHE A 18 -4.86 -8.50 4.30
C PHE A 18 -5.03 -10.02 4.36
N GLU A 19 -5.55 -10.52 5.48
CA GLU A 19 -5.89 -11.93 5.67
C GLU A 19 -6.75 -12.45 4.50
N GLY A 20 -6.33 -13.58 3.91
CA GLY A 20 -6.90 -14.10 2.66
C GLY A 20 -6.19 -13.62 1.39
N GLY A 21 -5.16 -12.78 1.50
CA GLY A 21 -4.14 -12.54 0.46
C GLY A 21 -4.60 -11.78 -0.78
N ALA A 22 -5.88 -11.43 -0.90
CA ALA A 22 -6.41 -10.73 -2.08
C ALA A 22 -6.13 -9.23 -2.06
N LEU A 23 -6.02 -8.63 -0.87
CA LEU A 23 -5.84 -7.20 -0.66
C LEU A 23 -4.45 -6.94 -0.06
N HIS A 24 -3.81 -5.90 -0.56
CA HIS A 24 -2.43 -5.54 -0.31
C HIS A 24 -2.40 -4.04 -0.02
N ALA A 25 -1.60 -3.58 0.95
CA ALA A 25 -1.61 -2.19 1.40
C ALA A 25 -0.20 -1.67 1.70
N ALA A 26 0.11 -0.46 1.23
CA ALA A 26 1.26 0.31 1.66
C ALA A 26 0.80 1.38 2.68
N LEU A 27 1.45 1.41 3.85
CA LEU A 27 1.09 2.25 4.99
C LEU A 27 2.33 2.92 5.59
N ALA A 28 2.27 4.21 5.88
CA ALA A 28 3.38 4.96 6.51
C ALA A 28 3.62 4.59 7.99
N ARG A 29 2.65 3.96 8.64
CA ARG A 29 2.71 3.53 10.05
C ARG A 29 2.14 2.13 10.17
N ALA A 30 2.28 1.52 11.35
CA ALA A 30 1.57 0.29 11.64
C ALA A 30 0.06 0.46 11.34
N PRO A 31 -0.62 -0.58 10.82
CA PRO A 31 -2.05 -0.49 10.57
C PRO A 31 -2.74 -0.17 11.89
N GLU A 32 -3.45 0.94 11.92
CA GLU A 32 -4.29 1.38 13.04
C GLU A 32 -5.67 1.71 12.50
N ARG A 33 -6.69 1.62 13.37
CA ARG A 33 -8.06 1.96 12.95
C ARG A 33 -8.09 3.42 12.50
N ASN A 34 -8.76 3.68 11.38
CA ASN A 34 -8.92 5.01 10.80
C ASN A 34 -7.66 5.61 10.15
N LEU A 35 -6.59 4.82 9.92
CA LEU A 35 -5.43 5.25 9.15
C LEU A 35 -5.69 5.09 7.65
N SER A 36 -5.41 6.13 6.85
CA SER A 36 -5.41 6.01 5.39
C SER A 36 -4.18 5.25 4.88
N GLY A 37 -4.39 4.38 3.89
CA GLY A 37 -3.35 3.67 3.18
C GLY A 37 -3.57 3.67 1.67
N LEU A 38 -2.55 3.24 0.94
CA LEU A 38 -2.64 2.96 -0.48
C LEU A 38 -2.87 1.45 -0.64
N PHE A 39 -4.01 1.05 -1.19
CA PHE A 39 -4.49 -0.34 -1.25
C PHE A 39 -4.60 -0.85 -2.68
N TYR A 40 -4.05 -2.02 -2.97
CA TYR A 40 -4.25 -2.70 -4.23
C TYR A 40 -5.49 -3.59 -4.17
N LEU A 41 -6.49 -3.24 -4.99
CA LEU A 41 -7.76 -3.94 -5.11
C LEU A 41 -7.67 -4.97 -6.24
N SER A 42 -7.31 -6.22 -5.91
CA SER A 42 -7.13 -7.28 -6.90
C SER A 42 -8.33 -7.51 -7.83
N TYR A 43 -9.55 -7.31 -7.35
CA TYR A 43 -10.77 -7.44 -8.16
C TYR A 43 -10.96 -6.31 -9.19
N ARG A 44 -10.31 -5.16 -8.99
CA ARG A 44 -10.28 -4.04 -9.96
C ARG A 44 -8.97 -4.00 -10.75
N GLY A 45 -7.91 -4.59 -10.21
CA GLY A 45 -6.57 -4.46 -10.78
C GLY A 45 -5.99 -3.04 -10.68
N ASP A 46 -6.40 -2.26 -9.67
CA ASP A 46 -5.96 -0.88 -9.46
C ASP A 46 -5.64 -0.63 -7.99
N TRP A 47 -4.96 0.48 -7.72
CA TRP A 47 -4.76 1.02 -6.39
C TRP A 47 -5.76 2.11 -6.05
N GLU A 48 -6.16 2.14 -4.79
CA GLU A 48 -7.03 3.16 -4.23
C GLU A 48 -6.54 3.59 -2.85
N ARG A 49 -6.78 4.86 -2.52
CA ARG A 49 -6.63 5.31 -1.13
C ARG A 49 -7.85 4.85 -0.35
N GLN A 50 -7.64 4.07 0.71
CA GLN A 50 -8.72 3.63 1.60
C GLN A 50 -8.29 3.77 3.06
N THR A 51 -9.22 3.52 3.97
CA THR A 51 -8.99 3.57 5.41
C THR A 51 -8.87 2.15 5.95
N VAL A 52 -7.89 1.90 6.81
CA VAL A 52 -7.76 0.65 7.56
C VAL A 52 -8.93 0.53 8.54
N LEU A 53 -9.80 -0.45 8.31
CA LEU A 53 -10.99 -0.71 9.15
C LEU A 53 -10.73 -1.78 10.22
N ILE A 54 -9.96 -2.81 9.87
CA ILE A 54 -9.74 -3.99 10.73
C ILE A 54 -8.21 -4.29 10.79
N PRO A 55 -7.43 -3.52 11.57
CA PRO A 55 -5.97 -3.63 11.63
C PRO A 55 -5.43 -5.02 11.93
N GLU A 56 -6.12 -5.75 12.81
CA GLU A 56 -5.75 -7.10 13.26
C GLU A 56 -5.69 -8.14 12.13
N ARG A 57 -6.26 -7.84 10.96
CA ARG A 57 -6.23 -8.69 9.76
C ARG A 57 -5.12 -8.32 8.78
N TYR A 58 -4.30 -7.32 9.08
CA TYR A 58 -3.16 -6.93 8.24
C TYR A 58 -1.86 -7.51 8.79
N HIS A 59 -1.14 -8.23 7.93
CA HIS A 59 0.14 -8.85 8.25
C HIS A 59 1.24 -8.19 7.45
N ARG A 60 2.35 -7.89 8.12
CA ARG A 60 3.54 -7.36 7.46
C ARG A 60 4.08 -8.42 6.50
N CYS A 61 4.42 -8.01 5.28
CA CYS A 61 5.05 -8.87 4.28
C CYS A 61 6.19 -8.13 3.57
N ASP A 62 6.98 -8.87 2.79
CA ASP A 62 8.09 -8.29 2.05
C ASP A 62 7.58 -7.57 0.79
N TRP A 63 8.24 -6.47 0.44
CA TRP A 63 8.01 -5.76 -0.82
C TRP A 63 8.35 -6.64 -2.03
N SER A 64 9.29 -7.58 -1.90
CA SER A 64 9.66 -8.52 -2.96
C SER A 64 8.57 -9.54 -3.30
N ASP A 65 7.59 -9.73 -2.42
CA ASP A 65 6.52 -10.72 -2.62
C ASP A 65 5.46 -10.23 -3.62
N ILE A 66 5.50 -8.95 -3.99
CA ILE A 66 4.61 -8.36 -4.97
C ILE A 66 5.22 -8.41 -6.38
N PRO A 67 4.52 -9.04 -7.35
CA PRO A 67 4.93 -8.97 -8.75
C PRO A 67 4.95 -7.54 -9.28
N ASP A 68 5.99 -7.19 -10.03
CA ASP A 68 6.22 -5.84 -10.57
C ASP A 68 4.99 -5.22 -11.24
N ARG A 69 4.25 -6.01 -12.03
CA ARG A 69 2.99 -5.60 -12.68
C ARG A 69 1.95 -4.97 -11.74
N LYS A 70 1.96 -5.32 -10.44
CA LYS A 70 1.04 -4.71 -9.47
C LYS A 70 1.50 -3.30 -9.09
N TRP A 71 2.79 -3.02 -9.09
CA TRP A 71 3.31 -1.68 -8.83
C TRP A 71 3.08 -0.73 -10.00
N ASP A 72 3.13 -1.25 -11.24
CA ASP A 72 2.94 -0.49 -12.48
C ASP A 72 1.53 0.10 -12.63
N VAL A 73 0.53 -0.52 -12.00
CA VAL A 73 -0.87 -0.04 -12.09
C VAL A 73 -1.20 1.04 -11.07
N ILE A 74 -0.27 1.46 -10.21
CA ILE A 74 -0.47 2.62 -9.34
C ILE A 74 -0.50 3.88 -10.23
N ARG A 75 -1.64 4.57 -10.27
CA ARG A 75 -1.76 5.85 -10.98
C ARG A 75 -0.80 6.90 -10.39
N PRO A 76 0.00 7.62 -11.22
CA PRO A 76 0.97 8.59 -10.72
C PRO A 76 0.38 9.70 -9.84
N ASP A 77 -0.83 10.18 -10.17
CA ASP A 77 -1.53 11.22 -9.38
C ASP A 77 -1.97 10.70 -8.01
N LEU A 78 -2.32 9.42 -7.91
CA LEU A 78 -2.69 8.78 -6.66
C LEU A 78 -1.45 8.57 -5.79
N LEU A 79 -0.35 8.08 -6.39
CA LEU A 79 0.93 7.92 -5.71
C LEU A 79 1.43 9.26 -5.15
N HIS A 80 1.41 10.31 -5.97
CA HIS A 80 1.87 11.63 -5.56
C HIS A 80 1.05 12.17 -4.38
N ARG A 81 -0.29 12.17 -4.48
CA ARG A 81 -1.17 12.62 -3.39
C ARG A 81 -1.01 11.79 -2.12
N PHE A 82 -0.75 10.49 -2.25
CA PHE A 82 -0.50 9.64 -1.09
C PHE A 82 0.79 10.04 -0.39
N ILE A 83 1.90 10.16 -1.14
CA ILE A 83 3.20 10.59 -0.61
C ILE A 83 3.08 11.97 0.05
N GLU A 84 2.49 12.96 -0.63
CA GLU A 84 2.27 14.29 -0.05
C GLU A 84 1.53 14.20 1.29
N SER A 85 0.48 13.38 1.37
CA SER A 85 -0.35 13.26 2.57
C SER A 85 0.32 12.58 3.76
N ILE A 86 1.44 11.87 3.56
CA ILE A 86 2.19 11.21 4.64
C ILE A 86 3.49 11.94 4.98
N THR A 87 3.94 12.88 4.13
CA THR A 87 5.12 13.71 4.37
C THR A 87 4.81 15.12 4.86
N ALA A 88 3.57 15.61 4.66
CA ALA A 88 3.09 16.88 5.18
C ALA A 88 2.74 16.79 6.68
#